data_AF-A0A2N2MP83-F1
#
_entry.id   AF-A0A2N2MP83-F1
#
_cell.length_a   1.000
_cell.length_b   1.000
_cell.length_c   1.000
_cell.angle_alpha   90.00
_cell.angle_beta   90.00
_cell.angle_gamma   90.00
#
_symmetry.space_group_name_H-M   'P 1'
#
loop_
_entity.id
_entity.type
_entity.pdbx_description
1 polymer ?
#
loop_
_entity_poly.entity_id
_entity_poly.type
_entity_poly.pdbx_seq_one_letter_code
_entity_poly.pdbx_strand_id
1 'polypeptide(L)'
;MAGAICMNVLKFQIKLAYRVELFGTGFYRGLSKQYNTKYPDLTKMLDHAAAQEYGHSKLFSACYSGLFNKKLGGEKFWLGFGFCQSYFLFVLPVSLKLKLARITELLAVKQFERDLAAGAKNKYIDIVKRIIQDEKDHAEICNKWKKS
;
A
#
# COMPACT_ATOMS: atom_id res chain seq x y z
N MET A 1 -13.97 30.34 -3.10
CA MET A 1 -12.96 29.80 -2.15
C MET A 1 -13.14 28.30 -1.86
N ALA A 2 -14.36 27.73 -1.87
CA ALA A 2 -14.59 26.30 -1.62
C ALA A 2 -13.89 25.32 -2.60
N GLY A 3 -13.75 25.69 -3.89
CA GLY A 3 -13.11 24.82 -4.89
C GLY A 3 -11.61 24.59 -4.68
N ALA A 4 -10.89 25.59 -4.16
CA ALA A 4 -9.44 25.47 -3.89
C ALA A 4 -9.14 24.57 -2.68
N ILE A 5 -10.01 24.59 -1.67
CA ILE A 5 -9.91 23.75 -0.47
C ILE A 5 -10.12 22.27 -0.87
N CYS A 6 -11.14 21.98 -1.67
CA CYS A 6 -11.40 20.64 -2.20
C CYS A 6 -10.21 20.09 -3.03
N MET A 7 -9.61 20.94 -3.87
CA MET A 7 -8.47 20.53 -4.71
C MET A 7 -7.21 20.24 -3.88
N ASN A 8 -6.96 21.00 -2.82
CA ASN A 8 -5.82 20.76 -1.93
C ASN A 8 -5.98 19.46 -1.12
N VAL A 9 -7.20 19.14 -0.68
CA VAL A 9 -7.51 17.89 0.02
C VAL A 9 -7.29 16.69 -0.90
N LEU A 10 -7.84 16.72 -2.12
CA LEU A 10 -7.66 15.65 -3.11
C LEU A 10 -6.18 15.44 -3.44
N LYS A 11 -5.44 16.54 -3.63
CA LYS A 11 -4.00 16.51 -3.88
C LYS A 11 -3.23 15.85 -2.74
N PHE A 12 -3.62 16.13 -1.50
CA PHE A 12 -3.03 15.51 -0.31
C PHE A 12 -3.35 14.01 -0.24
N GLN A 13 -4.60 13.62 -0.46
CA GLN A 13 -5.04 12.22 -0.45
C GLN A 13 -4.27 11.38 -1.47
N ILE A 14 -4.17 11.85 -2.74
CA ILE A 14 -3.43 11.12 -3.78
C ILE A 14 -1.94 10.99 -3.42
N LYS A 15 -1.34 12.06 -2.89
CA LYS A 15 0.07 12.02 -2.45
C LYS A 15 0.28 11.05 -1.29
N LEU A 16 -0.63 11.04 -0.32
CA LEU A 16 -0.53 10.17 0.84
C LEU A 16 -0.66 8.71 0.39
N ALA A 17 -1.70 8.38 -0.38
CA ALA A 17 -1.91 7.05 -0.94
C ALA A 17 -0.66 6.58 -1.69
N TYR A 18 -0.16 7.36 -2.66
CA TYR A 18 1.09 7.06 -3.38
C TYR A 18 2.27 6.69 -2.47
N ARG A 19 2.46 7.41 -1.36
CA ARG A 19 3.57 7.16 -0.42
C ARG A 19 3.34 5.89 0.39
N VAL A 20 2.10 5.63 0.79
CA VAL A 20 1.71 4.42 1.52
C VAL A 20 1.94 3.19 0.64
N GLU A 21 1.50 3.20 -0.62
CA GLU A 21 1.74 2.09 -1.57
C GLU A 21 3.24 1.78 -1.76
N LEU A 22 4.06 2.82 -1.87
CA LEU A 22 5.52 2.64 -1.99
C LEU A 22 6.14 2.13 -0.70
N PHE A 23 5.64 2.59 0.44
CA PHE A 23 6.05 2.10 1.73
C PHE A 23 5.68 0.61 1.89
N GLY A 24 4.44 0.22 1.56
CA GLY A 24 3.95 -1.17 1.55
C GLY A 24 4.78 -2.04 0.63
N THR A 25 5.03 -1.60 -0.61
CA THR A 25 5.94 -2.25 -1.56
C THR A 25 7.32 -2.54 -0.94
N GLY A 26 7.94 -1.51 -0.33
CA GLY A 26 9.24 -1.65 0.29
C GLY A 26 9.22 -2.63 1.45
N PHE A 27 8.19 -2.54 2.29
CA PHE A 27 7.99 -3.38 3.46
C PHE A 27 7.82 -4.85 3.08
N TYR A 28 6.94 -5.16 2.12
CA TYR A 28 6.72 -6.52 1.63
C TYR A 28 7.97 -7.12 0.99
N ARG A 29 8.71 -6.36 0.17
CA ARG A 29 10.01 -6.81 -0.38
C ARG A 29 11.02 -7.12 0.72
N GLY A 30 11.05 -6.29 1.76
CA GLY A 30 11.91 -6.49 2.90
C GLY A 30 11.58 -7.76 3.69
N LEU A 31 10.29 -8.02 3.93
CA LEU A 31 9.82 -9.27 4.54
C LEU A 31 10.12 -10.48 3.64
N SER A 32 9.84 -10.38 2.35
CA SER A 32 10.13 -11.42 1.36
C SER A 32 11.60 -11.84 1.42
N LYS A 33 12.52 -10.87 1.44
CA LYS A 33 13.97 -11.10 1.57
C LYS A 33 14.34 -11.79 2.88
N GLN A 34 13.67 -11.49 3.99
CA GLN A 34 13.94 -12.14 5.28
C GLN A 34 13.52 -13.61 5.32
N TYR A 35 12.53 -13.99 4.51
CA TYR A 35 11.91 -15.32 4.57
C TYR A 35 12.15 -16.20 3.36
N ASN A 36 12.85 -15.72 2.33
CA ASN A 36 13.10 -16.41 1.07
C ASN A 36 13.58 -17.86 1.20
N THR A 37 14.47 -18.15 2.14
CA THR A 37 15.01 -19.49 2.37
C THR A 37 14.12 -20.31 3.31
N LYS A 38 13.48 -19.67 4.30
CA LYS A 38 12.78 -20.37 5.39
C LYS A 38 11.33 -20.72 5.06
N TYR A 39 10.64 -19.84 4.34
CA TYR A 39 9.21 -19.96 4.03
C TYR A 39 8.95 -19.54 2.57
N PRO A 40 9.31 -20.38 1.59
CA PRO A 40 9.24 -20.02 0.17
C PRO A 40 7.82 -19.65 -0.31
N ASP A 41 6.78 -20.28 0.24
CA ASP A 41 5.39 -19.94 -0.10
C ASP A 41 4.99 -18.57 0.44
N LEU A 42 5.43 -18.22 1.66
CA LEU A 42 5.21 -16.88 2.20
C LEU A 42 5.94 -15.84 1.35
N THR A 43 7.17 -16.11 0.93
CA THR A 43 7.94 -15.24 0.04
C THR A 43 7.20 -14.97 -1.26
N LYS A 44 6.63 -15.98 -1.91
CA LYS A 44 5.81 -15.78 -3.12
C LYS A 44 4.60 -14.87 -2.87
N MET A 45 3.91 -15.05 -1.75
CA MET A 45 2.77 -14.21 -1.38
C MET A 45 3.20 -12.75 -1.14
N LEU A 46 4.30 -12.54 -0.43
CA LEU A 46 4.86 -11.20 -0.16
C LEU A 46 5.37 -10.52 -1.43
N ASP A 47 6.01 -11.26 -2.34
CA ASP A 47 6.46 -10.72 -3.64
C ASP A 47 5.28 -10.33 -4.52
N HIS A 48 4.20 -11.13 -4.51
CA HIS A 48 2.98 -10.82 -5.23
C HIS A 48 2.33 -9.53 -4.72
N ALA A 49 2.13 -9.42 -3.39
CA ALA A 49 1.61 -8.21 -2.76
C ALA A 49 2.48 -7.00 -3.07
N ALA A 50 3.81 -7.13 -2.93
CA ALA A 50 4.73 -6.04 -3.28
C ALA A 50 4.63 -5.59 -4.74
N ALA A 51 4.31 -6.49 -5.67
CA ALA A 51 4.11 -6.14 -7.07
C ALA A 51 2.78 -5.40 -7.29
N GLN A 52 1.71 -5.81 -6.59
CA GLN A 52 0.41 -5.14 -6.63
C GLN A 52 0.50 -3.72 -6.07
N GLU A 53 1.02 -3.56 -4.86
CA GLU A 53 1.29 -2.27 -4.18
C GLU A 53 2.10 -1.33 -5.08
N TYR A 54 3.15 -1.85 -5.73
CA TYR A 54 3.94 -1.03 -6.64
C TYR A 54 3.09 -0.59 -7.84
N GLY A 55 2.27 -1.47 -8.39
CA GLY A 55 1.28 -1.15 -9.43
C GLY A 55 0.29 -0.07 -8.98
N HIS A 56 -0.25 -0.18 -7.77
CA HIS A 56 -1.15 0.81 -7.17
C HIS A 56 -0.49 2.19 -7.06
N SER A 57 0.78 2.23 -6.63
CA SER A 57 1.55 3.49 -6.60
C SER A 57 1.62 4.17 -7.98
N LYS A 58 1.69 3.39 -9.08
CA LYS A 58 1.72 3.93 -10.44
C LYS A 58 0.36 4.48 -10.87
N LEU A 59 -0.74 3.88 -10.41
CA LEU A 59 -2.07 4.43 -10.62
C LEU A 59 -2.20 5.81 -9.96
N PHE A 60 -1.80 5.94 -8.69
CA PHE A 60 -1.84 7.24 -8.00
C PHE A 60 -0.89 8.28 -8.61
N SER A 61 0.30 7.87 -9.03
CA SER A 61 1.25 8.75 -9.71
C SER A 61 0.70 9.26 -11.06
N ALA A 62 0.09 8.38 -11.86
CA ALA A 62 -0.55 8.75 -13.12
C ALA A 62 -1.75 9.68 -12.89
N CYS A 63 -2.58 9.41 -11.87
CA CYS A 63 -3.68 10.29 -11.47
C CYS A 63 -3.19 11.69 -11.10
N TYR A 64 -2.17 11.77 -10.24
CA TYR A 64 -1.58 13.04 -9.83
C TYR A 64 -1.02 13.82 -11.03
N SER A 65 -0.28 13.14 -11.91
CA SER A 65 0.27 13.75 -13.12
C SER A 65 -0.83 14.29 -14.03
N GLY A 66 -1.89 13.52 -14.24
CA GLY A 66 -3.02 13.92 -15.08
C GLY A 66 -3.88 15.05 -14.51
N LEU A 67 -3.93 15.23 -13.18
CA LEU A 67 -4.70 16.28 -12.53
C LEU A 67 -3.90 17.57 -12.30
N PHE A 68 -2.60 17.47 -12.04
CA PHE A 68 -1.78 18.60 -11.58
C PHE A 68 -0.61 18.95 -12.50
N ASN A 69 -0.46 18.24 -13.63
CA ASN A 69 0.64 18.40 -14.60
C ASN A 69 2.03 18.40 -13.93
N LYS A 70 2.20 17.56 -12.91
CA LYS A 70 3.42 17.43 -12.10
C LYS A 70 3.68 15.96 -11.79
N LYS A 71 4.94 15.56 -11.72
CA LYS A 71 5.33 14.21 -11.29
C LYS A 71 5.39 14.13 -9.76
N LEU A 72 5.00 12.99 -9.21
CA LEU A 72 5.29 12.66 -7.82
C LEU A 72 6.76 12.19 -7.71
N GLY A 73 7.45 12.69 -6.69
CA GLY A 73 8.82 12.30 -6.38
C GLY A 73 8.90 11.54 -5.05
N GLY A 74 10.11 11.11 -4.69
CA GLY A 74 10.38 10.40 -3.43
C GLY A 74 10.24 8.88 -3.52
N GLU A 75 10.12 8.31 -4.72
CA GLU A 75 9.91 6.87 -4.91
C GLU A 75 10.94 6.01 -4.18
N LYS A 76 12.23 6.23 -4.46
CA LYS A 76 13.33 5.50 -3.82
C LYS A 76 13.35 5.69 -2.30
N PHE A 77 12.97 6.87 -1.83
CA PHE A 77 12.94 7.17 -0.40
C PHE A 77 11.87 6.34 0.32
N TRP A 78 10.62 6.34 -0.16
CA TRP A 78 9.54 5.59 0.49
C TRP A 78 9.70 4.07 0.36
N LEU A 79 10.16 3.59 -0.81
CA LEU A 79 10.54 2.18 -0.99
C LEU A 79 11.64 1.77 -0.01
N GLY A 80 12.70 2.57 0.09
CA GLY A 80 13.80 2.32 1.02
C GLY A 80 13.35 2.35 2.47
N PHE A 81 12.49 3.31 2.83
CA PHE A 81 11.95 3.44 4.18
C PHE A 81 11.14 2.21 4.60
N GLY A 82 10.21 1.75 3.75
CA GLY A 82 9.45 0.51 4.00
C GLY A 82 10.35 -0.71 4.13
N PHE A 83 11.35 -0.83 3.25
CA PHE A 83 12.32 -1.91 3.30
C PHE A 83 13.12 -1.90 4.60
N CYS A 84 13.64 -0.74 5.02
CA CYS A 84 14.37 -0.60 6.27
C CYS A 84 13.50 -0.91 7.49
N GLN A 85 12.23 -0.48 7.49
CA GLN A 85 11.31 -0.82 8.57
C GLN A 85 11.12 -2.33 8.75
N SER A 86 11.07 -3.09 7.65
CA SER A 86 11.02 -4.55 7.75
C SER A 86 12.21 -5.10 8.53
N TYR A 87 13.41 -4.53 8.34
CA TYR A 87 14.65 -4.96 8.97
C TYR A 87 14.70 -4.59 10.45
N PHE A 88 14.23 -3.41 10.83
CA PHE A 88 14.08 -3.05 12.25
C PHE A 88 13.14 -4.01 12.99
N LEU A 89 12.14 -4.53 12.30
CA LEU A 89 11.24 -5.53 12.86
C LEU A 89 11.84 -6.93 12.85
N PHE A 90 13.05 -7.17 12.32
CA PHE A 90 13.63 -8.51 12.13
C PHE A 90 13.52 -9.41 13.37
N VAL A 91 13.77 -8.85 14.55
CA VAL A 91 13.72 -9.52 15.87
C VAL A 91 12.33 -10.03 16.25
N LEU A 92 11.26 -9.52 15.62
CA LEU A 92 9.90 -9.94 15.91
C LEU A 92 9.57 -11.28 15.23
N PRO A 93 8.77 -12.13 15.90
CA PRO A 93 8.15 -13.29 15.28
C PRO A 93 7.42 -12.94 13.97
N VAL A 94 7.50 -13.83 12.98
CA VAL A 94 6.84 -13.67 11.68
C VAL A 94 5.32 -13.43 11.83
N SER A 95 4.67 -14.11 12.77
CA SER A 95 3.24 -13.93 13.06
C SER A 95 2.90 -12.50 13.49
N LEU A 96 3.76 -11.85 14.27
CA LEU A 96 3.54 -10.45 14.68
C LEU A 96 3.75 -9.49 13.51
N LYS A 97 4.76 -9.73 12.65
CA LYS A 97 4.97 -8.91 11.45
C LYS A 97 3.80 -9.01 10.47
N LEU A 98 3.29 -10.22 10.23
CA LEU A 98 2.13 -10.44 9.36
C LEU A 98 0.86 -9.85 9.97
N LYS A 99 0.71 -9.90 11.30
CA LYS A 99 -0.39 -9.22 12.00
C LYS A 99 -0.31 -7.70 11.86
N LEU A 100 0.89 -7.12 11.94
CA LEU A 100 1.09 -5.68 11.71
C LEU A 100 0.78 -5.29 10.26
N ALA A 101 1.23 -6.10 9.28
CA ALA A 101 0.86 -5.92 7.87
C ALA A 101 -0.66 -5.91 7.72
N ARG A 102 -1.35 -6.95 8.22
CA ARG A 102 -2.80 -7.07 8.21
C ARG A 102 -3.51 -5.85 8.82
N ILE A 103 -3.04 -5.34 9.95
CA ILE A 103 -3.64 -4.16 10.58
C ILE A 103 -3.55 -2.95 9.64
N THR A 104 -2.39 -2.73 9.01
CA THR A 104 -2.20 -1.63 8.04
C THR A 104 -3.13 -1.77 6.85
N GLU A 105 -3.24 -2.96 6.27
CA GLU A 105 -4.16 -3.22 5.14
C GLU A 105 -5.62 -2.98 5.52
N LEU A 106 -6.05 -3.48 6.69
CA LEU A 106 -7.42 -3.26 7.16
C LEU A 106 -7.72 -1.78 7.43
N LEU A 107 -6.72 -1.00 7.88
CA LEU A 107 -6.86 0.45 8.02
C LEU A 107 -7.01 1.13 6.66
N ALA A 108 -6.25 0.69 5.64
CA ALA A 108 -6.38 1.18 4.27
C ALA A 108 -7.76 0.86 3.69
N VAL A 109 -8.21 -0.40 3.79
CA VAL A 109 -9.55 -0.85 3.39
C VAL A 109 -10.63 -0.01 4.07
N LYS A 110 -10.55 0.18 5.39
CA LYS A 110 -11.55 0.96 6.13
C LYS A 110 -11.59 2.43 5.67
N GLN A 111 -10.44 3.01 5.34
CA GLN A 111 -10.37 4.36 4.81
C GLN A 111 -11.01 4.42 3.41
N PHE A 112 -10.68 3.47 2.53
CA PHE A 112 -11.27 3.35 1.21
C PHE A 112 -12.78 3.14 1.23
N GLU A 113 -13.29 2.30 2.13
CA GLU A 113 -14.74 2.09 2.31
C GLU A 113 -15.44 3.38 2.73
N ARG A 114 -14.83 4.18 3.61
CA ARG A 114 -15.35 5.52 3.97
C ARG A 114 -15.35 6.48 2.79
N ASP A 115 -14.27 6.52 2.02
CA ASP A 115 -14.15 7.41 0.86
C ASP A 115 -15.14 7.02 -0.25
N LEU A 116 -15.39 5.72 -0.43
CA LEU A 116 -16.44 5.21 -1.32
C LEU A 116 -17.84 5.57 -0.83
N ALA A 117 -18.12 5.42 0.46
CA ALA A 117 -19.40 5.74 1.07
C ALA A 117 -19.73 7.24 1.03
N ALA A 118 -18.69 8.11 1.05
CA ALA A 118 -18.86 9.55 0.90
C ALA A 118 -19.39 9.97 -0.49
N GLY A 119 -19.41 9.06 -1.47
CA GLY A 119 -20.07 9.27 -2.76
C GLY A 119 -19.38 10.25 -3.70
N ALA A 120 -18.14 10.65 -3.40
CA ALA A 120 -17.36 11.52 -4.27
C ALA A 120 -17.12 10.86 -5.64
N LYS A 121 -17.23 11.63 -6.72
CA LYS A 121 -16.93 11.18 -8.09
C LYS A 121 -15.68 11.88 -8.60
N ASN A 122 -14.53 11.21 -8.52
CA ASN A 122 -13.26 11.71 -9.03
C ASN A 122 -12.30 10.54 -9.34
N LYS A 123 -11.20 10.85 -10.05
CA LYS A 123 -10.21 9.85 -10.47
C LYS A 123 -9.54 9.10 -9.31
N TYR A 124 -9.49 9.69 -8.11
CA TYR A 124 -8.96 9.00 -6.92
C TYR A 124 -9.91 7.88 -6.50
N ILE A 125 -11.22 8.14 -6.45
CA ILE A 125 -12.23 7.13 -6.14
C ILE A 125 -12.25 6.00 -7.17
N ASP A 126 -12.01 6.28 -8.44
CA ASP A 126 -11.91 5.24 -9.48
C ASP A 126 -10.72 4.31 -9.24
N ILE A 127 -9.60 4.83 -8.75
CA ILE A 127 -8.45 4.01 -8.34
C ILE A 127 -8.81 3.18 -7.12
N VAL A 128 -9.41 3.80 -6.09
CA VAL A 128 -9.81 3.10 -4.87
C VAL A 128 -10.72 1.90 -5.19
N LYS A 129 -11.70 2.06 -6.08
CA LYS A 129 -12.57 0.94 -6.53
C LYS A 129 -11.80 -0.20 -7.18
N ARG A 130 -10.71 0.11 -7.89
CA ARG A 130 -9.89 -0.87 -8.59
C ARG A 130 -9.02 -1.69 -7.64
N ILE A 131 -8.51 -1.07 -6.58
CA ILE A 131 -7.49 -1.68 -5.70
C ILE A 131 -8.06 -2.24 -4.41
N ILE A 132 -9.27 -1.84 -3.98
CA ILE A 132 -9.83 -2.25 -2.68
C ILE A 132 -9.91 -3.77 -2.47
N GLN A 133 -10.11 -4.55 -3.54
CA GLN A 133 -10.13 -6.01 -3.42
C GLN A 133 -8.72 -6.56 -3.17
N ASP A 134 -7.70 -5.98 -3.82
CA ASP A 134 -6.30 -6.34 -3.59
C ASP A 134 -5.93 -6.09 -2.12
N GLU A 135 -6.30 -4.92 -1.55
CA GLU A 135 -6.01 -4.62 -0.13
C GLU A 135 -6.69 -5.60 0.84
N LYS A 136 -7.92 -6.02 0.51
CA LYS A 136 -8.63 -7.06 1.27
C LYS A 136 -7.89 -8.39 1.20
N ASP A 137 -7.35 -8.74 0.02
CA ASP A 137 -6.56 -9.95 -0.15
C ASP A 137 -5.19 -9.88 0.53
N HIS A 138 -4.53 -8.72 0.55
CA HIS A 138 -3.30 -8.46 1.30
C HIS A 138 -3.51 -8.65 2.81
N ALA A 139 -4.61 -8.13 3.36
CA ALA A 139 -4.98 -8.29 4.76
C ALA A 139 -5.10 -9.77 5.20
N GLU A 140 -5.42 -10.64 4.25
CA GLU A 140 -5.63 -12.07 4.49
C GLU A 140 -4.36 -12.92 4.34
N ILE A 141 -3.21 -12.35 3.96
CA ILE A 141 -1.93 -13.08 3.86
C ILE A 141 -1.62 -13.81 5.17
N CYS A 142 -1.83 -13.16 6.33
CA CYS A 142 -1.59 -13.75 7.65
C CYS A 142 -2.47 -14.97 7.94
N ASN A 143 -3.68 -15.04 7.37
CA ASN A 143 -4.62 -16.14 7.58
C ASN A 143 -4.41 -17.26 6.54
N LYS A 144 -4.09 -16.89 5.29
CA LYS A 144 -3.82 -17.80 4.18
C LYS A 144 -2.51 -18.57 4.39
N TRP A 145 -1.49 -17.92 4.97
CA TRP A 145 -0.23 -18.59 5.28
C TRP A 145 -0.39 -19.52 6.49
N LYS A 146 -0.38 -20.83 6.23
CA LYS A 146 -0.22 -21.85 7.28
C LYS A 146 1.27 -22.11 7.45
N LYS A 147 1.75 -22.09 8.70
CA LYS A 147 3.13 -22.48 9.03
C LYS A 147 3.24 -24.00 8.84
N SER A 148 3.57 -24.41 7.62
CA SER A 148 3.93 -25.79 7.27
C SER A 148 5.26 -26.18 7.92
#